data_AF-A0A7W2SZ27-F1
#
_entry.id   AF-A0A7W2SZ27-F1
#
_cell.length_a   1.000
_cell.length_b   1.000
_cell.length_c   1.000
_cell.angle_alpha   90.00
_cell.angle_beta   90.00
_cell.angle_gamma   90.00
#
_symmetry.space_group_name_H-M   'P 1'
#
loop_
_entity.id
_entity.type
_entity.pdbx_description
1 polymer ?
#
loop_
_entity_poly.entity_id
_entity_poly.type
_entity_poly.pdbx_seq_one_letter_code
_entity_poly.pdbx_strand_id
1 'polypeptide(L)'
;MNSNKSPKNEAELLTRAQNLAGMTLGEIAKFINVVVPKDLKRDKGWIGLLLEQVLGASAGSRPEPDFPHLGIELKSLPINYQGKPLETTFVCVAPLTGLVGAQWQTSHIRNKIARVLWIPVISERSIAIADRIVGTAFIWSPSPEEEHLLALDWQELTDMIVLGDVENIHGKHGQVLQLRPKAANSQAKTQAFNRLGQPFMTLPRGFYLKTSFTQALLNKYLRIN
;
A
#
# COMPACT_ATOMS: atom_id res chain seq x y z
N MET A 1 -3.29 -22.85 13.98
CA MET A 1 -3.24 -22.52 12.53
C MET A 1 -1.83 -22.75 12.03
N ASN A 2 -1.64 -23.41 10.88
CA ASN A 2 -0.30 -23.55 10.27
C ASN A 2 0.09 -22.23 9.58
N SER A 3 0.71 -21.29 10.30
CA SER A 3 1.11 -19.97 9.81
C SER A 3 2.15 -20.02 8.67
N ASN A 4 2.93 -21.11 8.55
CA ASN A 4 4.04 -21.19 7.59
C ASN A 4 3.66 -21.69 6.18
N LYS A 5 2.38 -21.98 5.89
CA LYS A 5 1.97 -22.44 4.56
C LYS A 5 1.14 -21.39 3.86
N SER A 6 1.52 -21.03 2.64
CA SER A 6 0.71 -20.16 1.79
C SER A 6 -0.72 -20.71 1.63
N PRO A 7 -1.74 -19.83 1.65
CA PRO A 7 -3.14 -20.22 1.54
C PRO A 7 -3.41 -20.80 0.15
N LYS A 8 -4.30 -21.79 0.05
CA LYS A 8 -4.58 -22.49 -1.23
C LYS A 8 -5.46 -21.68 -2.17
N ASN A 9 -6.34 -20.85 -1.61
CA ASN A 9 -7.29 -20.03 -2.35
C ASN A 9 -7.61 -18.75 -1.56
N GLU A 10 -8.30 -17.82 -2.23
CA GLU A 10 -8.70 -16.54 -1.64
C GLU A 10 -9.60 -16.69 -0.40
N ALA A 11 -10.53 -17.64 -0.40
CA ALA A 11 -11.42 -17.87 0.73
C ALA A 11 -10.64 -18.28 1.99
N GLU A 12 -9.67 -19.19 1.85
CA GLU A 12 -8.78 -19.57 2.94
C GLU A 12 -7.94 -18.39 3.44
N LEU A 13 -7.38 -17.58 2.53
CA LEU A 13 -6.63 -16.38 2.90
C LEU A 13 -7.50 -15.40 3.69
N LEU A 14 -8.70 -15.10 3.19
CA LEU A 14 -9.63 -14.17 3.83
C LEU A 14 -10.08 -14.70 5.20
N THR A 15 -10.42 -15.99 5.33
CA THR A 15 -10.77 -16.59 6.63
C THR A 15 -9.61 -16.49 7.61
N ARG A 16 -8.37 -16.78 7.19
CA ARG A 16 -7.18 -16.62 8.05
C ARG A 16 -7.00 -15.18 8.50
N ALA A 17 -7.15 -14.21 7.59
CA ALA A 17 -7.01 -12.79 7.90
C ALA A 17 -8.12 -12.28 8.83
N GLN A 18 -9.37 -12.72 8.63
CA GLN A 18 -10.48 -12.38 9.50
C GLN A 18 -10.35 -12.97 10.91
N ASN A 19 -9.71 -14.13 11.05
CA ASN A 19 -9.42 -14.71 12.37
C ASN A 19 -8.39 -13.91 13.18
N LEU A 20 -7.65 -12.98 12.55
CA LEU A 20 -6.76 -12.05 13.27
C LEU A 20 -7.53 -10.87 13.87
N ALA A 21 -8.77 -10.63 13.45
CA ALA A 21 -9.55 -9.49 13.92
C ALA A 21 -9.77 -9.56 15.43
N GLY A 22 -9.53 -8.44 16.11
CA GLY A 22 -9.59 -8.32 17.57
C GLY A 22 -8.29 -8.71 18.29
N MET A 23 -7.35 -9.38 17.63
CA MET A 23 -6.04 -9.66 18.21
C MET A 23 -5.16 -8.42 18.22
N THR A 24 -4.28 -8.36 19.21
CA THR A 24 -3.20 -7.38 19.27
C THR A 24 -2.01 -7.81 18.41
N LEU A 25 -1.22 -6.86 17.91
CA LEU A 25 0.02 -7.19 17.18
C LEU A 25 1.01 -7.97 18.05
N GLY A 26 1.01 -7.76 19.37
CA GLY A 26 1.83 -8.51 20.33
C GLY A 26 1.43 -9.98 20.43
N GLU A 27 0.14 -10.29 20.45
CA GLU A 27 -0.35 -11.68 20.43
C GLU A 27 0.00 -12.39 19.12
N ILE A 28 -0.18 -11.70 17.98
CA ILE A 28 0.19 -12.22 16.66
C ILE A 28 1.71 -12.47 16.60
N ALA A 29 2.52 -11.51 17.03
CA ALA A 29 3.97 -11.63 17.04
C ALA A 29 4.44 -12.78 17.94
N LYS A 30 3.85 -12.94 19.13
CA LYS A 30 4.14 -14.07 20.03
C LYS A 30 3.79 -15.40 19.38
N PHE A 31 2.68 -15.47 18.64
CA PHE A 31 2.25 -16.70 17.95
C PHE A 31 3.26 -17.18 16.89
N ILE A 32 3.95 -16.27 16.22
CA ILE A 32 4.99 -16.59 15.22
C ILE A 32 6.43 -16.35 15.70
N ASN A 33 6.62 -16.15 17.01
CA ASN A 33 7.92 -15.91 17.65
C ASN A 33 8.72 -14.72 17.05
N VAL A 34 8.05 -13.61 16.77
CA VAL A 34 8.63 -12.35 16.28
C VAL A 34 8.70 -11.34 17.42
N VAL A 35 9.80 -10.59 17.50
CA VAL A 35 9.97 -9.50 18.47
C VAL A 35 9.25 -8.25 17.99
N VAL A 36 8.43 -7.66 18.85
CA VAL A 36 7.79 -6.37 18.59
C VAL A 36 8.78 -5.23 18.85
N PRO A 37 9.01 -4.32 17.89
CA PRO A 37 9.88 -3.18 18.09
C PRO A 37 9.23 -2.16 19.05
N LYS A 38 10.06 -1.36 19.72
CA LYS A 38 9.59 -0.28 20.62
C LYS A 38 8.98 0.90 19.84
N ASP A 39 9.51 1.19 18.65
CA ASP A 39 9.01 2.23 17.76
C ASP A 39 9.15 1.81 16.28
N LEU A 40 8.44 2.48 15.37
CA LEU A 40 8.49 2.22 13.92
C LEU A 40 9.42 3.21 13.18
N LYS A 41 10.35 3.90 13.86
CA LYS A 41 11.21 4.90 13.20
C LYS A 41 12.15 4.25 12.18
N ARG A 42 12.70 3.08 12.53
CA ARG A 42 13.58 2.27 11.69
C ARG A 42 12.80 1.22 10.89
N ASP A 43 11.77 0.64 11.49
CA ASP A 43 11.02 -0.49 10.92
C ASP A 43 9.62 -0.09 10.43
N LYS A 44 9.54 0.92 9.56
CA LYS A 44 8.25 1.49 9.07
C LYS A 44 7.31 0.44 8.44
N GLY A 45 7.86 -0.65 7.92
CA GLY A 45 7.10 -1.75 7.30
C GLY A 45 6.82 -2.95 8.21
N TRP A 46 7.19 -2.90 9.50
CA TRP A 46 7.13 -4.07 10.40
C TRP A 46 5.73 -4.70 10.51
N ILE A 47 4.68 -3.88 10.57
CA ILE A 47 3.30 -4.37 10.66
C ILE A 47 2.93 -5.17 9.40
N GLY A 48 3.30 -4.66 8.21
CA GLY A 48 3.08 -5.38 6.95
C GLY A 48 3.81 -6.72 6.95
N LEU A 49 5.09 -6.74 7.33
CA LEU A 49 5.91 -7.96 7.41
C LEU A 49 5.34 -8.98 8.40
N LEU A 50 4.83 -8.54 9.56
CA LEU A 50 4.18 -9.41 10.53
C LEU A 50 2.94 -10.09 9.92
N LEU A 51 2.11 -9.31 9.22
CA LEU A 51 0.88 -9.80 8.57
C LEU A 51 1.19 -10.74 7.40
N GLU A 52 2.19 -10.41 6.58
CA GLU A 52 2.72 -11.28 5.52
C GLU A 52 3.15 -12.64 6.09
N GLN A 53 3.95 -12.65 7.16
CA GLN A 53 4.46 -13.87 7.77
C GLN A 53 3.34 -14.74 8.37
N VAL A 54 2.42 -14.15 9.15
CA VAL A 54 1.35 -14.94 9.78
C VAL A 54 0.33 -15.48 8.78
N LEU A 55 0.14 -14.80 7.63
CA LEU A 55 -0.76 -15.22 6.57
C LEU A 55 -0.10 -16.11 5.51
N GLY A 56 1.22 -16.30 5.56
CA GLY A 56 1.97 -17.17 4.65
C GLY A 56 2.20 -16.56 3.27
N ALA A 57 2.44 -15.25 3.19
CA ALA A 57 2.89 -14.58 1.97
C ALA A 57 4.24 -15.15 1.50
N SER A 58 4.47 -15.17 0.19
CA SER A 58 5.62 -15.87 -0.41
C SER A 58 6.41 -15.04 -1.43
N ALA A 59 5.97 -13.82 -1.73
CA ALA A 59 6.66 -12.92 -2.68
C ALA A 59 8.05 -12.47 -2.17
N GLY A 60 8.20 -12.28 -0.86
CA GLY A 60 9.40 -11.71 -0.28
C GLY A 60 9.66 -10.30 -0.84
N SER A 61 10.85 -10.05 -1.37
CA SER A 61 11.22 -8.74 -1.95
C SER A 61 10.91 -8.58 -3.44
N ARG A 62 10.26 -9.57 -4.08
CA ARG A 62 9.95 -9.51 -5.52
C ARG A 62 8.90 -8.43 -5.82
N PRO A 63 8.93 -7.81 -7.02
CA PRO A 63 7.95 -6.82 -7.43
C PRO A 63 6.61 -7.46 -7.87
N GLU A 64 6.16 -8.46 -7.11
CA GLU A 64 4.95 -9.26 -7.36
C GLU A 64 3.92 -8.99 -6.25
N PRO A 65 2.66 -9.43 -6.40
CA PRO A 65 1.71 -9.48 -5.30
C PRO A 65 2.18 -10.41 -4.18
N ASP A 66 1.87 -10.09 -2.93
CA ASP A 66 2.32 -10.85 -1.74
C ASP A 66 1.93 -12.33 -1.76
N PHE A 67 0.81 -12.65 -2.43
CA PHE A 67 0.37 -14.01 -2.74
C PHE A 67 0.33 -14.21 -4.28
N PRO A 68 1.48 -14.47 -4.94
CA PRO A 68 1.57 -14.46 -6.39
C PRO A 68 0.61 -15.44 -7.08
N HIS A 69 0.44 -16.64 -6.52
CA HIS A 69 -0.44 -17.68 -7.06
C HIS A 69 -1.93 -17.34 -6.94
N LEU A 70 -2.30 -16.36 -6.10
CA LEU A 70 -3.66 -15.83 -5.99
C LEU A 70 -3.82 -14.49 -6.72
N GLY A 71 -2.71 -13.84 -7.10
CA GLY A 71 -2.72 -12.48 -7.62
C GLY A 71 -3.18 -11.43 -6.60
N ILE A 72 -2.97 -11.67 -5.29
CA ILE A 72 -3.46 -10.81 -4.20
C ILE A 72 -2.29 -10.07 -3.56
N GLU A 73 -2.41 -8.75 -3.46
CA GLU A 73 -1.53 -7.88 -2.66
C GLU A 73 -2.09 -7.73 -1.24
N LEU A 74 -1.25 -7.71 -0.23
CA LEU A 74 -1.59 -7.40 1.15
C LEU A 74 -1.29 -5.93 1.43
N LYS A 75 -2.25 -5.22 2.04
CA LYS A 75 -2.04 -3.86 2.54
C LYS A 75 -2.57 -3.74 3.97
N SER A 76 -1.67 -3.45 4.92
CA SER A 76 -2.07 -2.94 6.23
C SER A 76 -2.56 -1.50 6.10
N LEU A 77 -3.68 -1.15 6.76
CA LEU A 77 -4.24 0.19 6.73
C LEU A 77 -4.35 0.76 8.15
N PRO A 78 -3.45 1.66 8.57
CA PRO A 78 -3.51 2.22 9.90
C PRO A 78 -4.71 3.17 10.03
N ILE A 79 -5.54 2.92 11.03
CA ILE A 79 -6.75 3.69 11.33
C ILE A 79 -6.74 4.18 12.79
N ASN A 80 -7.52 5.21 13.07
CA ASN A 80 -7.82 5.62 14.45
C ASN A 80 -9.00 4.81 15.03
N TYR A 81 -9.38 5.04 16.29
CA TYR A 81 -10.52 4.35 16.92
C TYR A 81 -11.88 4.61 16.23
N GLN A 82 -11.99 5.68 15.46
CA GLN A 82 -13.19 6.03 14.67
C GLN A 82 -13.15 5.41 13.26
N GLY A 83 -12.17 4.57 12.95
CA GLY A 83 -12.01 3.97 11.63
C GLY A 83 -11.56 4.95 10.54
N LYS A 84 -10.93 6.07 10.92
CA LYS A 84 -10.35 7.03 9.98
C LYS A 84 -8.91 6.64 9.61
N PRO A 85 -8.55 6.53 8.32
CA PRO A 85 -7.17 6.33 7.89
C PRO A 85 -6.25 7.43 8.42
N LEU A 86 -5.14 7.01 9.02
CA LEU A 86 -4.14 7.92 9.60
C LEU A 86 -3.11 8.41 8.56
N GLU A 87 -2.91 7.67 7.48
CA GLU A 87 -1.94 8.01 6.44
C GLU A 87 -2.37 7.54 5.04
N THR A 88 -1.75 8.13 4.02
CA THR A 88 -1.88 7.69 2.62
C THR A 88 -1.22 6.34 2.41
N THR A 89 -1.84 5.44 1.66
CA THR A 89 -1.28 4.08 1.45
C THR A 89 -0.34 4.04 0.27
N PHE A 90 0.90 3.58 0.48
CA PHE A 90 1.87 3.35 -0.59
C PHE A 90 1.46 2.17 -1.49
N VAL A 91 1.55 2.35 -2.80
CA VAL A 91 1.26 1.29 -3.79
C VAL A 91 2.54 0.73 -4.37
N CYS A 92 3.27 1.55 -5.14
CA CYS A 92 4.53 1.18 -5.78
C CYS A 92 5.40 2.41 -6.05
N VAL A 93 6.68 2.17 -6.38
CA VAL A 93 7.56 3.23 -6.89
C VAL A 93 7.05 3.69 -8.26
N ALA A 94 7.11 4.99 -8.51
CA ALA A 94 6.76 5.57 -9.80
C ALA A 94 8.04 5.70 -10.65
N PRO A 95 8.10 5.08 -11.85
CA PRO A 95 9.22 5.31 -12.76
C PRO A 95 9.24 6.79 -13.19
N LEU A 96 10.40 7.42 -13.21
CA LEU A 96 10.57 8.81 -13.67
C LEU A 96 11.18 8.90 -15.08
N THR A 97 11.40 7.75 -15.71
CA THR A 97 11.99 7.56 -17.03
C THR A 97 11.34 6.37 -17.73
N GLY A 98 11.43 6.29 -19.05
CA GLY A 98 10.92 5.12 -19.80
C GLY A 98 9.39 5.01 -19.81
N LEU A 99 8.69 6.12 -19.64
CA LEU A 99 7.22 6.20 -19.61
C LEU A 99 6.59 6.49 -20.98
N VAL A 100 7.40 6.72 -22.02
CA VAL A 100 6.88 6.97 -23.39
C VAL A 100 6.13 5.74 -23.88
N GLY A 101 4.85 5.92 -24.20
CA GLY A 101 3.96 4.83 -24.62
C GLY A 101 3.45 3.95 -23.47
N ALA A 102 3.69 4.30 -22.20
CA ALA A 102 3.10 3.61 -21.07
C ALA A 102 1.57 3.73 -21.10
N GLN A 103 0.88 2.65 -20.74
CA GLN A 103 -0.58 2.60 -20.68
C GLN A 103 -1.05 2.13 -19.30
N TRP A 104 -2.20 2.62 -18.86
CA TRP A 104 -2.80 2.22 -17.58
C TRP A 104 -2.94 0.69 -17.47
N GLN A 105 -3.41 0.06 -18.54
CA GLN A 105 -3.75 -1.37 -18.61
C GLN A 105 -2.54 -2.27 -18.32
N THR A 106 -1.36 -1.85 -18.74
CA THR A 106 -0.09 -2.58 -18.58
C THR A 106 0.79 -2.03 -17.45
N SER A 107 0.30 -1.04 -16.71
CA SER A 107 1.06 -0.39 -15.64
C SER A 107 1.24 -1.29 -14.41
N HIS A 108 2.41 -1.18 -13.76
CA HIS A 108 2.71 -1.92 -12.53
C HIS A 108 1.76 -1.57 -11.38
N ILE A 109 1.33 -0.31 -11.32
CA ILE A 109 0.41 0.14 -10.27
C ILE A 109 -0.93 -0.58 -10.39
N ARG A 110 -1.47 -0.69 -11.61
CA ARG A 110 -2.74 -1.40 -11.86
C ARG A 110 -2.64 -2.86 -11.43
N ASN A 111 -1.53 -3.53 -11.75
CA ASN A 111 -1.29 -4.91 -11.32
C ASN A 111 -1.30 -5.04 -9.78
N LYS A 112 -0.64 -4.13 -9.06
CA LYS A 112 -0.60 -4.16 -7.59
C LYS A 112 -1.93 -3.86 -6.89
N ILE A 113 -2.86 -3.19 -7.55
CA ILE A 113 -4.16 -2.84 -6.96
C ILE A 113 -5.34 -3.59 -7.57
N ALA A 114 -5.10 -4.52 -8.50
CA ALA A 114 -6.14 -5.30 -9.14
C ALA A 114 -6.94 -6.16 -8.13
N ARG A 115 -6.25 -6.68 -7.11
CA ARG A 115 -6.84 -7.46 -6.02
C ARG A 115 -6.03 -7.23 -4.74
N VAL A 116 -6.66 -6.67 -3.71
CA VAL A 116 -5.99 -6.31 -2.46
C VAL A 116 -6.73 -6.88 -1.27
N LEU A 117 -6.00 -7.53 -0.38
CA LEU A 117 -6.40 -7.84 0.98
C LEU A 117 -6.05 -6.66 1.89
N TRP A 118 -7.08 -5.94 2.33
CA TRP A 118 -6.94 -4.84 3.27
C TRP A 118 -7.08 -5.36 4.71
N ILE A 119 -6.13 -4.98 5.56
CA ILE A 119 -6.14 -5.30 6.99
C ILE A 119 -6.02 -4.00 7.78
N PRO A 120 -7.15 -3.44 8.27
CA PRO A 120 -7.12 -2.27 9.12
C PRO A 120 -6.40 -2.57 10.44
N VAL A 121 -5.64 -1.60 10.97
CA VAL A 121 -4.98 -1.74 12.28
C VAL A 121 -5.14 -0.44 13.06
N ILE A 122 -5.72 -0.50 14.26
CA ILE A 122 -5.84 0.66 15.14
C ILE A 122 -4.44 1.09 15.59
N SER A 123 -3.97 2.24 15.09
CA SER A 123 -2.55 2.61 15.09
C SER A 123 -2.28 4.04 15.58
N GLU A 124 -3.11 4.55 16.48
CA GLU A 124 -2.89 5.86 17.09
C GLU A 124 -1.52 5.93 17.81
N ARG A 125 -0.90 7.11 17.81
CA ARG A 125 0.47 7.29 18.36
C ARG A 125 0.57 7.02 19.86
N SER A 126 -0.54 7.19 20.58
CA SER A 126 -0.66 6.91 22.02
C SER A 126 -0.64 5.41 22.35
N ILE A 127 -0.88 4.54 21.36
CA ILE A 127 -0.96 3.08 21.55
C ILE A 127 0.41 2.46 21.24
N ALA A 128 0.95 1.72 22.19
CA ALA A 128 2.18 0.96 21.98
C ALA A 128 1.98 -0.06 20.84
N ILE A 129 3.03 -0.34 20.06
CA ILE A 129 2.91 -1.18 18.85
C ILE A 129 2.33 -2.55 19.19
N ALA A 130 2.76 -3.15 20.31
CA ALA A 130 2.26 -4.45 20.76
C ALA A 130 0.76 -4.45 21.05
N ASP A 131 0.19 -3.33 21.48
CA ASP A 131 -1.21 -3.21 21.93
C ASP A 131 -2.14 -2.74 20.81
N ARG A 132 -1.60 -2.49 19.60
CA ARG A 132 -2.41 -2.13 18.42
C ARG A 132 -3.27 -3.32 18.01
N ILE A 133 -4.52 -3.04 17.68
CA ILE A 133 -5.55 -4.05 17.43
C ILE A 133 -5.78 -4.19 15.94
N VAL A 134 -5.81 -5.42 15.45
CA VAL A 134 -6.16 -5.76 14.07
C VAL A 134 -7.68 -5.70 13.89
N GLY A 135 -8.14 -4.98 12.88
CA GLY A 135 -9.54 -4.91 12.48
C GLY A 135 -9.93 -6.02 11.50
N THR A 136 -11.20 -6.09 11.16
CA THR A 136 -11.72 -7.08 10.21
C THR A 136 -11.13 -6.86 8.81
N ALA A 137 -10.49 -7.90 8.27
CA ALA A 137 -9.93 -7.89 6.93
C ALA A 137 -11.01 -8.04 5.85
N PHE A 138 -10.76 -7.45 4.67
CA PHE A 138 -11.64 -7.57 3.51
C PHE A 138 -10.85 -7.59 2.20
N ILE A 139 -11.42 -8.25 1.18
CA ILE A 139 -10.89 -8.25 -0.19
C ILE A 139 -11.55 -7.14 -1.00
N TRP A 140 -10.74 -6.41 -1.73
CA TRP A 140 -11.18 -5.37 -2.65
C TRP A 140 -10.59 -5.58 -4.05
N SER A 141 -11.40 -5.29 -5.06
CA SER A 141 -10.98 -5.00 -6.42
C SER A 141 -11.65 -3.68 -6.83
N PRO A 142 -10.97 -2.84 -7.63
CA PRO A 142 -11.56 -1.62 -8.13
C PRO A 142 -12.91 -1.90 -8.83
N SER A 143 -13.94 -1.12 -8.51
CA SER A 143 -15.11 -1.01 -9.39
C SER A 143 -14.74 -0.31 -10.70
N PRO A 144 -15.58 -0.37 -11.75
CA PRO A 144 -15.33 0.38 -12.99
C PRO A 144 -15.09 1.88 -12.75
N GLU A 145 -15.84 2.49 -11.83
CA GLU A 145 -15.71 3.90 -11.47
C GLU A 145 -14.41 4.18 -10.68
N GLU A 146 -14.09 3.30 -9.71
CA GLU A 146 -12.84 3.40 -8.95
C GLU A 146 -11.62 3.23 -9.88
N GLU A 147 -11.65 2.26 -10.81
CA GLU A 147 -10.60 2.03 -11.82
C GLU A 147 -10.46 3.22 -12.77
N HIS A 148 -11.58 3.81 -13.20
CA HIS A 148 -11.56 4.99 -14.06
C HIS A 148 -10.88 6.19 -13.37
N LEU A 149 -11.22 6.48 -12.11
CA LEU A 149 -10.58 7.56 -11.33
C LEU A 149 -9.08 7.29 -11.14
N LEU A 150 -8.70 6.06 -10.82
CA LEU A 150 -7.30 5.66 -10.68
C LEU A 150 -6.53 5.83 -12.00
N ALA A 151 -7.14 5.47 -13.13
CA ALA A 151 -6.54 5.61 -14.45
C ALA A 151 -6.36 7.08 -14.85
N LEU A 152 -7.36 7.94 -14.59
CA LEU A 152 -7.26 9.38 -14.86
C LEU A 152 -6.14 10.03 -14.07
N ASP A 153 -6.08 9.78 -12.75
CA ASP A 153 -5.03 10.33 -11.90
C ASP A 153 -3.65 9.80 -12.31
N TRP A 154 -3.55 8.51 -12.65
CA TRP A 154 -2.31 7.93 -13.11
C TRP A 154 -1.84 8.57 -14.43
N GLN A 155 -2.76 8.83 -15.36
CA GLN A 155 -2.46 9.50 -16.62
C GLN A 155 -1.97 10.94 -16.37
N GLU A 156 -2.72 11.72 -15.57
CA GLU A 156 -2.33 13.09 -15.19
C GLU A 156 -0.91 13.12 -14.61
N LEU A 157 -0.63 12.27 -13.62
CA LEU A 157 0.65 12.21 -12.94
C LEU A 157 1.77 11.73 -13.87
N THR A 158 1.49 10.79 -14.78
CA THR A 158 2.45 10.27 -15.76
C THR A 158 2.77 11.32 -16.81
N ASP A 159 1.77 12.06 -17.30
CA ASP A 159 1.96 13.16 -18.26
C ASP A 159 2.83 14.25 -17.66
N MET A 160 2.60 14.64 -16.40
CA MET A 160 3.48 15.59 -15.71
C MET A 160 4.92 15.09 -15.64
N ILE A 161 5.15 13.79 -15.42
CA ILE A 161 6.50 13.22 -15.43
C ILE A 161 7.12 13.30 -16.83
N VAL A 162 6.38 12.87 -17.86
CA VAL A 162 6.87 12.81 -19.25
C VAL A 162 7.15 14.21 -19.82
N LEU A 163 6.33 15.20 -19.47
CA LEU A 163 6.52 16.60 -19.86
C LEU A 163 7.61 17.31 -19.04
N GLY A 164 8.27 16.59 -18.14
CA GLY A 164 9.38 17.10 -17.34
C GLY A 164 8.97 18.10 -16.25
N ASP A 165 7.75 17.95 -15.74
CA ASP A 165 7.16 18.77 -14.68
C ASP A 165 7.19 18.08 -13.30
N VAL A 166 8.07 17.09 -13.15
CA VAL A 166 8.19 16.22 -11.96
C VAL A 166 8.30 16.98 -10.64
N GLU A 167 9.05 18.08 -10.60
CA GLU A 167 9.27 18.86 -9.37
C GLU A 167 8.03 19.65 -8.92
N ASN A 168 7.11 19.94 -9.85
CA ASN A 168 5.86 20.64 -9.58
C ASN A 168 4.73 19.69 -9.14
N ILE A 169 4.99 18.37 -9.11
CA ILE A 169 4.02 17.40 -8.62
C ILE A 169 3.93 17.46 -7.10
N HIS A 170 2.75 17.82 -6.61
CA HIS A 170 2.41 17.95 -5.19
C HIS A 170 1.17 17.13 -4.84
N GLY A 171 0.91 16.87 -3.55
CA GLY A 171 -0.20 16.02 -3.08
C GLY A 171 -1.62 16.51 -3.41
N LYS A 172 -1.76 17.71 -3.99
CA LYS A 172 -3.02 18.23 -4.52
C LYS A 172 -3.42 17.63 -5.88
N HIS A 173 -2.46 17.15 -6.67
CA HIS A 173 -2.75 16.50 -7.96
C HIS A 173 -3.38 15.12 -7.73
N GLY A 174 -4.17 14.67 -8.70
CA GLY A 174 -5.05 13.52 -8.62
C GLY A 174 -6.20 13.67 -7.60
N GLN A 175 -7.25 12.90 -7.77
CA GLN A 175 -8.42 12.86 -6.89
C GLN A 175 -8.32 11.79 -5.80
N VAL A 176 -7.84 10.60 -6.18
CA VAL A 176 -7.76 9.38 -5.37
C VAL A 176 -6.34 8.82 -5.29
N LEU A 177 -5.47 9.19 -6.23
CA LEU A 177 -4.06 8.81 -6.32
C LEU A 177 -3.17 10.07 -6.26
N GLN A 178 -1.96 9.94 -5.74
CA GLN A 178 -0.95 11.01 -5.75
C GLN A 178 0.47 10.48 -5.84
N LEU A 179 1.40 11.34 -6.23
CA LEU A 179 2.83 11.09 -6.09
C LEU A 179 3.41 11.80 -4.86
N ARG A 180 4.22 11.06 -4.10
CA ARG A 180 4.98 11.60 -2.97
C ARG A 180 6.43 11.13 -3.02
N PRO A 181 7.38 11.85 -2.39
CA PRO A 181 8.74 11.35 -2.23
C PRO A 181 8.75 9.98 -1.52
N LYS A 182 9.47 9.01 -2.08
CA LYS A 182 9.68 7.68 -1.51
C LYS A 182 11.17 7.35 -1.56
N ALA A 183 11.90 7.79 -0.55
CA ALA A 183 13.35 7.59 -0.46
C ALA A 183 13.74 6.82 0.81
N ALA A 184 14.77 5.98 0.71
CA ALA A 184 15.35 5.32 1.88
C ALA A 184 16.02 6.34 2.83
N ASN A 185 16.59 7.40 2.25
CA ASN A 185 17.15 8.56 2.94
C ASN A 185 17.06 9.79 2.00
N SER A 186 17.35 10.98 2.52
CA SER A 186 17.31 12.24 1.75
C SER A 186 18.39 12.35 0.67
N GLN A 187 19.35 11.42 0.62
CA GLN A 187 20.44 11.39 -0.35
C GLN A 187 20.13 10.51 -1.56
N ALA A 188 19.11 9.64 -1.49
CA ALA A 188 18.73 8.80 -2.61
C ALA A 188 18.24 9.67 -3.77
N LYS A 189 18.84 9.47 -4.95
CA LYS A 189 18.48 10.20 -6.17
C LYS A 189 18.13 9.21 -7.28
N THR A 190 17.22 9.61 -8.15
CA THR A 190 16.89 8.93 -9.39
C THR A 190 16.92 9.94 -10.53
N GLN A 191 17.19 9.45 -11.75
CA GLN A 191 17.16 10.27 -12.95
C GLN A 191 15.71 10.62 -13.33
N ALA A 192 15.52 11.84 -13.83
CA ALA A 192 14.30 12.34 -14.47
C ALA A 192 14.71 13.29 -15.62
N PHE A 193 13.73 13.81 -16.37
CA PHE A 193 13.96 14.77 -17.45
C PHE A 193 13.20 16.06 -17.18
N ASN A 194 13.79 17.21 -17.50
CA ASN A 194 13.10 18.50 -17.39
C ASN A 194 12.30 18.82 -18.68
N ARG A 195 11.62 19.96 -18.72
CA ARG A 195 10.82 20.41 -19.87
C ARG A 195 11.60 20.57 -21.19
N LEU A 196 12.93 20.65 -21.14
CA LEU A 196 13.81 20.71 -22.30
C LEU A 196 14.33 19.32 -22.72
N GLY A 197 13.87 18.25 -22.07
CA GLY A 197 14.37 16.89 -22.28
C GLY A 197 15.77 16.65 -21.72
N GLN A 198 16.28 17.54 -20.87
CA GLN A 198 17.61 17.39 -20.27
C GLN A 198 17.53 16.53 -19.00
N PRO A 199 18.47 15.59 -18.81
CA PRO A 199 18.47 14.74 -17.62
C PRO A 199 18.84 15.55 -16.37
N PHE A 200 18.17 15.26 -15.26
CA PHE A 200 18.53 15.78 -13.94
C PHE A 200 18.25 14.74 -12.85
N MET A 201 18.79 14.97 -11.65
CA MET A 201 18.62 14.06 -10.51
C MET A 201 17.61 14.64 -9.52
N THR A 202 16.60 13.85 -9.16
CA THR A 202 15.56 14.22 -8.18
C THR A 202 15.31 13.09 -7.18
N LEU A 203 14.51 13.34 -6.16
CA LEU A 203 14.10 12.31 -5.20
C LEU A 203 13.19 11.28 -5.88
N PRO A 204 13.36 9.97 -5.61
CA PRO A 204 12.42 8.97 -6.10
C PRO A 204 11.00 9.25 -5.63
N ARG A 205 10.03 8.98 -6.50
CA ARG A 205 8.60 9.16 -6.22
C ARG A 205 7.92 7.80 -6.07
N GLY A 206 6.86 7.77 -5.28
CA GLY A 206 5.97 6.64 -5.15
C GLY A 206 4.53 7.05 -5.37
N PHE A 207 3.74 6.13 -5.89
CA PHE A 207 2.29 6.25 -5.97
C PHE A 207 1.66 5.94 -4.61
N TYR A 208 0.72 6.78 -4.19
CA TYR A 208 -0.01 6.63 -2.93
C TYR A 208 -1.50 6.84 -3.15
N LEU A 209 -2.32 5.95 -2.57
CA LEU A 209 -3.76 6.17 -2.44
C LEU A 209 -4.03 7.24 -1.39
N LYS A 210 -4.91 8.19 -1.70
CA LYS A 210 -5.33 9.23 -0.77
C LYS A 210 -6.17 8.62 0.35
N THR A 211 -6.11 9.24 1.54
CA THR A 211 -6.88 8.79 2.71
C THR A 211 -8.38 8.81 2.45
N SER A 212 -8.88 9.77 1.66
CA SER A 212 -10.28 9.84 1.22
C SER A 212 -10.72 8.59 0.46
N PHE A 213 -9.87 8.07 -0.44
CA PHE A 213 -10.15 6.86 -1.19
C PHE A 213 -10.22 5.64 -0.26
N THR A 214 -9.21 5.44 0.59
CA THR A 214 -9.22 4.33 1.56
C THR A 214 -10.32 4.45 2.60
N GLN A 215 -10.75 5.66 2.96
CA GLN A 215 -11.91 5.88 3.83
C GLN A 215 -13.20 5.41 3.14
N ALA A 216 -13.38 5.72 1.86
CA ALA A 216 -14.55 5.25 1.10
C ALA A 216 -14.60 3.71 1.04
N LEU A 217 -13.44 3.04 0.90
CA LEU A 217 -13.35 1.58 1.01
C LEU A 217 -13.78 1.09 2.39
N LEU A 218 -13.25 1.67 3.47
CA LEU A 218 -13.65 1.29 4.83
C LEU A 218 -15.15 1.43 5.06
N ASN A 219 -15.77 2.52 4.60
CA ASN A 219 -17.20 2.75 4.73
C ASN A 219 -18.02 1.71 3.95
N LYS A 220 -17.58 1.36 2.73
CA LYS A 220 -18.23 0.37 1.85
C LYS A 220 -18.18 -1.04 2.43
N TYR A 221 -17.05 -1.46 2.99
CA TYR A 221 -16.82 -2.85 3.42
C TYR A 221 -17.08 -3.12 4.90
N LEU A 222 -16.85 -2.13 5.78
CA LEU A 222 -16.90 -2.31 7.23
C LEU A 222 -18.05 -1.56 7.91
N ARG A 223 -18.86 -0.80 7.15
CA ARG A 223 -20.02 -0.03 7.67
C ARG A 223 -19.66 0.83 8.89
N ILE A 224 -18.51 1.48 8.85
CA ILE A 224 -18.06 2.41 9.88
C ILE A 224 -18.75 3.74 9.58
N ASN A 225 -19.77 4.09 10.38
CA ASN A 225 -20.49 5.37 10.31
C ASN A 225 -20.06 6.26 11.48
#